data_AF-A0A964UG57-F1
#
_entry.id   AF-A0A964UG57-F1
#
_cell.length_a   1.000
_cell.length_b   1.000
_cell.length_c   1.000
_cell.angle_alpha   90.00
_cell.angle_beta   90.00
_cell.angle_gamma   90.00
#
_symmetry.space_group_name_H-M   'P 1'
#
loop_
_entity.id
_entity.type
_entity.pdbx_description
1 polymer ?
#
loop_
_entity_poly.entity_id
_entity_poly.type
_entity_poly.pdbx_seq_one_letter_code
_entity_poly.pdbx_strand_id
1 'polypeptide(L)' 'MIVFDLHCDAGHRFEGWFGSSSDFDSQRNRGLIACPECGS' A
#
# COMPACT_ATOMS: atom_id res chain seq x y z
N MET A 1 -3.48 13.69 -4.36
CA MET A 1 -3.59 12.59 -3.38
C MET A 1 -4.55 11.57 -3.95
N ILE A 2 -4.13 10.31 -4.04
CA ILE A 2 -4.93 9.18 -4.52
C ILE A 2 -5.02 8.19 -3.38
N VAL A 3 -6.22 7.71 -3.10
CA VAL A 3 -6.47 6.65 -2.11
C VAL A 3 -6.60 5.33 -2.87
N PHE A 4 -5.87 4.32 -2.42
CA PHE A 4 -5.95 2.96 -2.93
C PHE A 4 -6.49 2.04 -1.84
N ASP A 5 -7.45 1.19 -2.20
CA ASP A 5 -7.83 0.02 -1.41
C ASP A 5 -6.79 -1.08 -1.63
N LEU A 6 -5.99 -1.34 -0.60
CA LEU A 6 -4.95 -2.35 -0.62
C LEU A 6 -5.39 -3.58 0.18
N HIS A 7 -4.86 -4.73 -0.21
CA HIS A 7 -4.95 -5.94 0.58
C HIS A 7 -3.57 -6.60 0.67
N CYS A 8 -3.24 -7.14 1.84
CA CYS A 8 -2.05 -7.97 1.99
C CYS A 8 -2.35 -9.44 1.68
N ASP A 9 -1.32 -10.29 1.66
CA ASP A 9 -1.46 -11.73 1.41
C ASP A 9 -2.27 -12.46 2.49
N ALA A 10 -2.34 -11.91 3.70
CA ALA A 10 -3.18 -12.42 4.79
C ALA A 10 -4.67 -12.06 4.65
N GLY A 11 -5.04 -11.23 3.66
CA GLY A 11 -6.42 -10.83 3.40
C GLY A 11 -6.90 -9.62 4.19
N HIS A 12 -6.04 -8.94 4.95
CA HIS A 12 -6.39 -7.67 5.58
C HIS A 12 -6.53 -6.57 4.54
N ARG A 13 -7.58 -5.75 4.65
CA ARG A 13 -7.82 -4.59 3.78
C ARG A 13 -7.46 -3.31 4.50
N PHE A 14 -6.81 -2.39 3.81
CA PHE A 14 -6.44 -1.08 4.35
C PHE A 14 -6.31 -0.04 3.25
N GLU A 15 -6.43 1.22 3.62
CA GLU A 15 -6.31 2.35 2.69
C GLU A 15 -4.86 2.85 2.65
N GLY A 16 -4.31 2.99 1.45
CA GLY A 16 -3.02 3.63 1.21
C GLY A 16 -3.18 4.99 0.55
N TRP A 17 -2.55 6.02 1.11
CA TRP A 17 -2.64 7.39 0.65
C TRP A 17 -1.35 7.79 -0.05
N PHE A 18 -1.41 8.00 -1.37
CA PHE A 18 -0.24 8.27 -2.19
C PHE A 18 -0.35 9.61 -2.91
N GLY A 19 0.80 10.22 -3.22
CA GLY A 19 0.85 11.49 -3.94
C GLY A 19 0.33 11.36 -5.38
N SER A 20 0.60 10.22 -6.01
CA SER A 20 0.25 9.85 -7.39
C SER A 20 0.28 8.32 -7.57
N SER A 21 -0.13 7.80 -8.74
CA SER A 21 0.00 6.38 -9.06
C SER A 21 1.46 5.95 -9.18
N SER A 22 2.34 6.79 -9.74
CA SER A 22 3.78 6.52 -9.83
C SER A 22 4.46 6.45 -8.46
N ASP A 23 3.98 7.23 -7.49
CA ASP A 23 4.45 7.17 -6.10
C ASP A 23 4.10 5.82 -5.47
N PHE A 24 2.87 5.33 -5.67
CA PHE A 24 2.47 3.97 -5.27
C PHE A 24 3.37 2.90 -5.89
N ASP A 25 3.56 2.90 -7.21
CA ASP A 25 4.43 1.91 -7.88
C ASP A 25 5.87 1.95 -7.37
N SER A 26 6.41 3.15 -7.14
CA SER A 26 7.76 3.33 -6.58
C SER A 26 7.88 2.77 -5.16
N GLN A 27 6.92 3.10 -4.28
CA GLN A 27 6.92 2.60 -2.91
C GLN A 27 6.69 1.08 -2.85
N ARG A 28 5.81 0.54 -3.70
CA ARG A 28 5.57 -0.89 -3.85
C ARG A 28 6.84 -1.64 -4.27
N ASN A 29 7.51 -1.16 -5.31
CA ASN A 29 8.74 -1.78 -5.83
C ASN A 29 9.90 -1.75 -4.83
N ARG A 30 9.91 -0.74 -3.95
CA ARG A 30 10.89 -0.62 -2.86
C ARG A 30 10.51 -1.41 -1.60
N GLY A 31 9.35 -2.06 -1.56
CA GLY A 31 8.85 -2.77 -0.39
C GLY A 31 8.54 -1.84 0.79
N LEU A 32 8.15 -0.59 0.52
CA LEU A 32 7.84 0.41 1.55
C LEU A 32 6.36 0.44 1.95
N ILE A 33 5.54 -0.37 1.31
CA ILE A 33 4.13 -0.53 1.65
C ILE A 33 4.02 -1.74 2.56
N ALA A 34 3.56 -1.53 3.79
CA ALA A 34 3.37 -2.59 4.77
C ALA A 34 1.93 -2.59 5.29
N CYS A 35 1.40 -3.78 5.51
CA CYS A 35 0.10 -3.93 6.15
C CYS A 35 0.15 -3.41 7.60
N PRO A 36 -0.75 -2.51 8.00
CA PRO A 36 -0.77 -1.99 9.38
C PRO A 36 -1.14 -3.06 10.41
N GLU A 37 -1.79 -4.16 9.99
CA GLU A 37 -2.25 -5.22 10.89
C GLU A 37 -1.20 -6.32 11.11
N CYS A 38 -0.46 -6.71 10.06
CA CYS A 38 0.48 -7.83 10.14
C CYS A 38 1.90 -7.51 9.69
N GLY A 39 2.16 -6.31 9.15
CA GLY A 39 3.47 -5.89 8.65
C GLY A 39 3.91 -6.56 7.34
N SER A 40 3.05 -7.37 6.72
CA SER A 40 3.29 -8.02 5.43
C SER A 40 3.13 -7.08 4.24
#